data_AF-A0AAV5MCP5-F1
#
_entry.id   AF-A0AAV5MCP5-F1
#
_cell.length_a   1.000
_cell.length_b   1.000
_cell.length_c   1.000
_cell.angle_alpha   90.00
_cell.angle_beta   90.00
_cell.angle_gamma   90.00
#
_symmetry.space_group_name_H-M   'P 1'
#
loop_
_entity.id
_entity.type
_entity.pdbx_description
1 polymer ?
#
loop_
_entity_poly.entity_id
_entity_poly.type
_entity_poly.pdbx_seq_one_letter_code
_entity_poly.pdbx_strand_id
1 'polypeptide(L)'
;MASSSSGGSSIPAPEAVQVLVSSLADESTIVKEASMASLKEISSLNPLLVLDCCCAVSRGGRRRFGNMAGVFQVMAFAVRSLDKKDIDPAYMGRLAKIATTEIISSKDLNADWQRAAAGLLVSIGLHVPDLMMEEIFSYLSGPSSALPQMVQILADFASADALQFTPRLKGVLSRVLPILGNVRDAQRPIFANAFKCWCQAAWQYSVDFPSHSPLDGDVMSFLNSAFELLLRVWAASRDLKVRIYSVEALGQMVGLITRTQLKAALPRLVPTILELYKKDQDIALLATCSLNNVMNASLLSETGPPLLDFEELTVILSTLLPVICINDDIKEHSDFSVGLKTYNEVQRCFLTVGSVYPEDLFTFLLNKCRLKEEHLTFGSLCVLKHLLPRSIEAWHSKRPLLVEAVKSLLDEQNLSIRKAISELIVVMASHCYLVGPSADLFVEYLVCHCALSDQDGNDPVISKVKIGSICPTELRAICEKGLLLLTITIPEMEHILWPFLLKMIIPRTYTGAVAMVCRCISELFKHRSSNSNNMLSECKARPDIPNAEELFARLVVLLHDPLAREQLATQILTG
;
A
#
# COMPACT_ATOMS: atom_id res chain seq x y z
N MET A 1 -53.50 24.48 25.25
CA MET A 1 -53.70 24.31 23.80
C MET A 1 -52.36 24.48 23.13
N ALA A 2 -51.92 23.45 22.42
CA ALA A 2 -50.60 23.36 21.80
C ALA A 2 -50.50 24.30 20.59
N SER A 3 -49.48 25.15 20.56
CA SER A 3 -48.99 25.77 19.32
C SER A 3 -47.69 25.06 18.95
N SER A 4 -47.82 24.13 18.01
CA SER A 4 -46.72 23.46 17.32
C SER A 4 -45.77 24.48 16.69
N SER A 5 -44.55 24.56 17.20
CA SER A 5 -43.43 25.22 16.53
C SER A 5 -42.98 24.35 15.36
N SER A 6 -43.57 24.58 14.19
CA SER A 6 -42.99 24.11 12.93
C SER A 6 -41.68 24.85 12.71
N GLY A 7 -40.55 24.16 12.88
CA GLY A 7 -39.25 24.63 12.41
C GLY A 7 -39.30 24.78 10.89
N GLY A 8 -39.66 25.96 10.41
CA GLY A 8 -39.62 26.30 9.00
C GLY A 8 -38.16 26.46 8.57
N SER A 9 -37.71 25.61 7.65
CA SER A 9 -36.52 25.89 6.86
C SER A 9 -36.79 27.17 6.05
N SER A 10 -36.29 28.31 6.54
CA SER A 10 -36.38 29.57 5.80
C SER A 10 -35.59 29.41 4.50
N ILE A 11 -36.29 29.36 3.37
CA ILE A 11 -35.66 29.37 2.05
C ILE A 11 -34.82 30.65 1.95
N PRO A 12 -33.51 30.56 1.63
CA PRO A 12 -32.66 31.74 1.58
C PRO A 12 -33.13 32.71 0.50
N ALA A 13 -33.11 34.01 0.81
CA ALA A 13 -33.53 35.05 -0.12
C ALA A 13 -32.61 35.10 -1.36
N PRO A 14 -33.13 35.13 -2.60
CA PRO A 14 -32.33 35.16 -3.83
C PRO A 14 -31.27 36.28 -3.86
N GLU A 15 -31.60 37.44 -3.31
CA GLU A 15 -30.69 38.60 -3.24
C GLU A 15 -29.49 38.32 -2.34
N ALA A 16 -29.69 37.60 -1.23
CA ALA A 16 -28.60 37.21 -0.34
C ALA A 16 -27.66 36.20 -1.01
N VAL A 17 -28.20 35.24 -1.76
CA VAL A 17 -27.40 34.29 -2.54
C VAL A 17 -26.60 35.03 -3.62
N GLN A 18 -27.19 36.00 -4.30
CA GLN A 18 -26.50 36.80 -5.31
C GLN A 18 -25.35 37.62 -4.72
N VAL A 19 -25.53 38.20 -3.54
CA VAL A 19 -24.46 38.91 -2.81
C VAL A 19 -23.32 37.94 -2.48
N LEU A 20 -23.62 36.76 -1.93
CA LEU A 20 -22.61 35.75 -1.66
C LEU A 20 -21.85 35.35 -2.93
N VAL A 21 -22.56 35.07 -4.04
CA VAL A 21 -21.92 34.76 -5.32
C VAL A 21 -21.00 35.90 -5.77
N SER A 22 -21.39 37.16 -5.60
CA SER A 22 -20.53 38.31 -5.91
C SER A 22 -19.27 38.37 -5.02
N SER A 23 -19.39 38.03 -3.74
CA SER A 23 -18.28 37.95 -2.78
C SER A 23 -17.26 36.85 -3.08
N LEU A 24 -17.55 35.92 -4.01
CA LEU A 24 -16.52 34.99 -4.51
C LEU A 24 -15.40 35.73 -5.27
N ALA A 25 -15.66 36.92 -5.82
CA ALA A 25 -14.68 37.76 -6.49
C ALA A 25 -14.10 38.87 -5.59
N ASP A 26 -14.26 38.78 -4.26
CA ASP A 26 -13.68 39.76 -3.32
C ASP A 26 -12.14 39.83 -3.45
N GLU A 27 -11.48 40.81 -2.83
CA GLU A 27 -10.01 40.83 -2.79
C GLU A 27 -9.50 39.95 -1.63
N SER A 28 -10.25 39.87 -0.53
CA SER A 28 -9.90 39.08 0.66
C SER A 28 -10.15 37.60 0.45
N THR A 29 -9.11 36.78 0.64
CA THR A 29 -9.21 35.31 0.59
C THR A 29 -10.17 34.74 1.64
N ILE A 30 -10.18 35.33 2.84
CA ILE A 30 -11.07 34.93 3.93
C ILE A 30 -12.54 35.11 3.53
N VAL A 31 -12.86 36.21 2.84
CA VAL A 31 -14.22 36.49 2.36
C VAL A 31 -14.62 35.51 1.25
N LYS A 32 -13.71 35.17 0.33
CA LYS A 32 -13.95 34.15 -0.70
C LYS A 32 -14.28 32.79 -0.09
N GLU A 33 -13.48 32.37 0.89
CA GLU A 33 -13.64 31.08 1.56
C GLU A 33 -14.93 31.01 2.37
N ALA A 34 -15.23 32.06 3.15
CA ALA A 34 -16.47 32.16 3.92
C ALA A 34 -17.71 32.19 3.02
N SER A 35 -17.66 32.94 1.92
CA SER A 35 -18.75 32.97 0.93
C SER A 35 -18.94 31.60 0.27
N MET A 36 -17.86 30.95 -0.16
CA MET A 36 -17.92 29.63 -0.75
C MET A 36 -18.49 28.58 0.22
N ALA A 37 -18.10 28.62 1.49
CA ALA A 37 -18.65 27.73 2.51
C ALA A 37 -20.16 27.95 2.69
N SER A 38 -20.59 29.21 2.80
CA SER A 38 -21.99 29.60 2.94
C SER A 38 -22.82 29.16 1.72
N LEU A 39 -22.30 29.35 0.51
CA LEU A 39 -22.97 28.92 -0.71
C LEU A 39 -23.11 27.40 -0.81
N LYS A 40 -22.13 26.63 -0.33
CA LYS A 40 -22.23 25.16 -0.27
C LYS A 40 -23.28 24.71 0.73
N GLU A 41 -23.37 25.35 1.89
CA GLU A 41 -24.43 25.08 2.87
C GLU A 41 -25.81 25.37 2.27
N ILE A 42 -25.98 26.53 1.62
CA ILE A 42 -27.23 26.88 0.93
C ILE A 42 -27.53 25.90 -0.21
N SER A 43 -26.52 25.41 -0.93
CA SER A 43 -26.70 24.43 -2.01
C SER A 43 -27.29 23.12 -1.53
N SER A 44 -27.09 22.74 -0.27
CA SER A 44 -27.73 21.56 0.32
C SER A 44 -29.23 21.75 0.59
N LEU A 45 -29.68 23.00 0.70
CA LEU A 45 -31.07 23.37 0.97
C LEU A 45 -31.83 23.75 -0.31
N ASN A 46 -31.19 24.50 -1.20
CA ASN A 46 -31.77 24.96 -2.47
C ASN A 46 -30.70 25.05 -3.56
N PRO A 47 -30.31 23.92 -4.17
CA PRO A 47 -29.24 23.87 -5.18
C PRO A 47 -29.58 24.66 -6.45
N LEU A 48 -30.84 24.64 -6.90
CA LEU A 48 -31.26 25.33 -8.14
C LEU A 48 -31.08 26.86 -8.04
N LEU A 49 -31.44 27.45 -6.89
CA LEU A 49 -31.25 28.88 -6.65
C LEU A 49 -29.77 29.29 -6.76
N VAL A 50 -28.88 28.51 -6.14
CA VAL A 50 -27.43 28.76 -6.19
C VAL A 50 -26.91 28.61 -7.62
N LEU A 51 -27.34 27.57 -8.34
CA LEU A 51 -26.96 27.33 -9.73
C LEU A 51 -27.39 28.48 -10.64
N ASP A 52 -28.60 29.01 -10.47
CA ASP A 52 -29.08 30.14 -11.27
C ASP A 52 -28.28 31.42 -11.02
N CYS A 53 -27.96 31.73 -9.76
CA CYS A 53 -27.11 32.87 -9.41
C CYS A 53 -25.68 32.70 -9.98
N CYS A 54 -25.08 31.51 -9.88
CA CYS A 54 -23.77 31.21 -10.46
C CYS A 54 -23.78 31.23 -12.00
N CYS A 55 -24.87 30.78 -12.62
CA CYS A 55 -25.07 30.84 -14.07
C CYS A 55 -25.11 32.26 -14.60
N ALA A 56 -25.73 33.18 -13.87
CA ALA A 56 -25.84 34.57 -14.28
C ALA A 56 -24.45 35.23 -14.40
N VAL A 57 -23.55 34.96 -13.45
CA VAL A 57 -22.19 35.53 -13.45
C VAL A 57 -21.24 34.84 -14.43
N SER A 58 -21.44 33.55 -14.71
CA SER A 58 -20.54 32.77 -15.57
C SER A 58 -20.66 33.07 -17.06
N ARG A 59 -21.79 33.62 -17.54
CA ARG A 59 -22.01 34.00 -18.96
C ARG A 59 -21.04 35.07 -19.50
N GLY A 60 -20.26 35.72 -18.63
CA GLY A 60 -19.23 36.70 -19.00
C GLY A 60 -17.79 36.20 -18.99
N GLY A 61 -17.57 34.95 -18.53
CA GLY A 61 -16.25 34.37 -18.30
C GLY A 61 -15.35 35.19 -17.36
N ARG A 62 -14.05 34.85 -17.36
CA ARG A 62 -13.03 35.50 -16.51
C ARG A 62 -12.91 37.02 -16.66
N ARG A 63 -13.30 37.58 -17.82
CA ARG A 63 -13.25 39.04 -18.05
C ARG A 63 -14.27 39.81 -17.21
N ARG A 64 -15.37 39.16 -16.82
CA ARG A 64 -16.42 39.79 -16.00
C ARG A 64 -16.38 39.36 -14.54
N PHE A 65 -15.75 38.23 -14.23
CA PHE A 65 -15.69 37.71 -12.87
C PHE A 65 -14.29 37.16 -12.54
N GLY A 66 -13.61 37.77 -11.56
CA GLY A 66 -12.20 37.50 -11.26
C GLY A 66 -11.92 36.09 -10.73
N ASN A 67 -12.88 35.47 -10.03
CA ASN A 67 -12.71 34.14 -9.42
C ASN A 67 -13.68 33.09 -10.01
N MET A 68 -13.51 32.78 -11.30
CA MET A 68 -14.32 31.73 -11.94
C MET A 68 -14.12 30.33 -11.32
N ALA A 69 -12.97 30.07 -10.68
CA ALA A 69 -12.73 28.81 -10.00
C ALA A 69 -13.72 28.58 -8.84
N GLY A 70 -13.92 29.60 -7.99
CA GLY A 70 -14.89 29.53 -6.90
C GLY A 70 -16.32 29.31 -7.40
N VAL A 71 -16.71 29.99 -8.48
CA VAL A 71 -18.05 29.82 -9.09
C VAL A 71 -18.27 28.38 -9.54
N PHE A 72 -17.35 27.80 -10.32
CA PHE A 72 -17.52 26.42 -10.78
C PHE A 72 -17.43 25.39 -9.65
N GLN A 73 -16.66 25.63 -8.59
CA GLN A 73 -16.63 24.76 -7.41
C GLN A 73 -17.98 24.74 -6.68
N VAL A 74 -18.61 25.90 -6.53
CA VAL A 74 -19.96 26.01 -5.95
C VAL A 74 -20.98 25.33 -6.86
N MET A 75 -20.92 25.58 -8.18
CA MET A 75 -21.81 24.92 -9.13
C MET A 75 -21.66 23.40 -9.10
N ALA A 76 -20.43 22.88 -9.04
CA ALA A 76 -20.18 21.44 -8.96
C ALA A 76 -20.79 20.83 -7.70
N PHE A 77 -20.64 21.49 -6.55
CA PHE A 77 -21.26 21.06 -5.29
C PHE A 77 -22.79 21.10 -5.35
N ALA A 78 -23.36 22.18 -5.91
CA ALA A 78 -24.80 22.32 -6.04
C ALA A 78 -25.39 21.27 -6.99
N VAL A 79 -24.73 20.96 -8.11
CA VAL A 79 -25.16 19.87 -9.00
C VAL A 79 -25.19 18.53 -8.26
N ARG A 80 -24.14 18.19 -7.49
CA ARG A 80 -24.10 16.94 -6.70
C ARG A 80 -25.19 16.86 -5.62
N SER A 81 -25.69 18.00 -5.18
CA SER A 81 -26.72 18.10 -4.14
C SER A 81 -28.15 18.00 -4.70
N LEU A 82 -28.31 17.93 -6.03
CA LEU A 82 -29.63 17.80 -6.65
C LEU A 82 -30.22 16.41 -6.46
N ASP A 83 -31.50 16.38 -6.10
CA ASP A 83 -32.29 15.14 -6.15
C ASP A 83 -32.53 14.71 -7.60
N LYS A 84 -32.67 13.40 -7.84
CA LYS A 84 -32.89 12.84 -9.18
C LYS A 84 -34.12 13.41 -9.92
N LYS A 85 -35.14 13.85 -9.17
CA LYS A 85 -36.39 14.43 -9.67
C LYS A 85 -36.23 15.87 -10.19
N ASP A 86 -35.22 16.60 -9.71
CA ASP A 86 -35.01 18.02 -9.99
C ASP A 86 -34.01 18.24 -11.13
N ILE A 87 -33.50 17.14 -11.71
CA ILE A 87 -32.56 17.17 -12.84
C ILE A 87 -33.33 17.48 -14.12
N ASP A 88 -33.10 18.68 -14.68
CA ASP A 88 -33.49 19.02 -16.04
C ASP A 88 -32.30 18.83 -17.01
N PRO A 89 -32.36 17.86 -17.95
CA PRO A 89 -31.31 17.66 -18.94
C PRO A 89 -30.99 18.90 -19.79
N ALA A 90 -31.99 19.73 -20.11
CA ALA A 90 -31.76 20.94 -20.90
C ALA A 90 -30.97 21.98 -20.10
N TYR A 91 -31.26 22.12 -18.81
CA TYR A 91 -30.50 22.95 -17.90
C TYR A 91 -29.07 22.42 -17.71
N MET A 92 -28.90 21.12 -17.47
CA MET A 92 -27.58 20.48 -17.36
C MET A 92 -26.74 20.67 -18.63
N GLY A 93 -27.35 20.55 -19.81
CA GLY A 93 -26.70 20.85 -21.09
C GLY A 93 -26.21 22.29 -21.19
N ARG A 94 -26.95 23.24 -20.62
CA ARG A 94 -26.52 24.64 -20.55
C ARG A 94 -25.31 24.80 -19.62
N LEU A 95 -25.32 24.17 -18.45
CA LEU A 95 -24.19 24.21 -17.50
C LEU A 95 -22.94 23.60 -18.12
N ALA A 96 -23.09 22.45 -18.78
CA ALA A 96 -22.00 21.76 -19.46
C ALA A 96 -21.35 22.66 -20.51
N LYS A 97 -22.13 23.30 -21.38
CA LYS A 97 -21.61 24.25 -22.37
C LYS A 97 -20.87 25.44 -21.77
N ILE A 98 -21.35 25.98 -20.65
CA ILE A 98 -20.66 27.07 -19.94
C ILE A 98 -19.29 26.59 -19.45
N ALA A 99 -19.24 25.42 -18.79
CA ALA A 99 -18.00 24.84 -18.29
C ALA A 99 -17.02 24.57 -19.45
N THR A 100 -17.48 23.93 -20.52
CA THR A 100 -16.65 23.57 -21.67
C THR A 100 -16.12 24.81 -22.38
N THR A 101 -16.94 25.84 -22.57
CA THR A 101 -16.52 27.12 -23.18
C THR A 101 -15.39 27.77 -22.39
N GLU A 102 -15.43 27.71 -21.06
CA GLU A 102 -14.35 28.26 -20.25
C GLU A 102 -13.08 27.38 -20.33
N ILE A 103 -13.22 26.05 -20.37
CA ILE A 103 -12.08 25.13 -20.50
C ILE A 103 -11.31 25.40 -21.79
N ILE A 104 -12.01 25.54 -22.92
CA ILE A 104 -11.40 25.79 -24.24
C ILE A 104 -10.87 27.21 -24.41
N SER A 105 -11.21 28.15 -23.50
CA SER A 105 -10.80 29.55 -23.60
C SER A 105 -9.30 29.78 -23.40
N SER A 106 -8.59 28.82 -22.78
CA SER A 106 -7.13 28.87 -22.60
C SER A 106 -6.47 27.61 -23.14
N LYS A 107 -5.23 27.77 -23.62
CA LYS A 107 -4.35 26.66 -23.99
C LYS A 107 -3.56 26.11 -22.80
N ASP A 108 -3.59 26.80 -21.66
CA ASP A 108 -2.93 26.33 -20.45
C ASP A 108 -3.58 25.03 -19.96
N LEU A 109 -2.75 24.15 -19.42
CA LEU A 109 -3.14 22.92 -18.76
C LEU A 109 -2.95 23.16 -17.26
N ASN A 110 -4.00 22.95 -16.45
CA ASN A 110 -3.98 22.99 -14.97
C ASN A 110 -4.29 24.31 -14.27
N ALA A 111 -4.90 25.26 -14.97
CA ALA A 111 -5.48 26.42 -14.32
C ALA A 111 -6.60 26.05 -13.33
N ASP A 112 -6.69 26.75 -12.20
CA ASP A 112 -7.65 26.42 -11.14
C ASP A 112 -9.11 26.49 -11.59
N TRP A 113 -9.45 27.45 -12.44
CA TRP A 113 -10.79 27.57 -13.00
C TRP A 113 -11.10 26.46 -14.02
N GLN A 114 -10.11 26.00 -14.79
CA GLN A 114 -10.30 24.86 -15.71
C GLN A 114 -10.53 23.57 -14.94
N ARG A 115 -9.78 23.36 -13.84
CA ARG A 115 -9.98 22.21 -12.95
C ARG A 115 -11.35 22.26 -12.29
N ALA A 116 -11.79 23.44 -11.84
CA ALA A 116 -13.11 23.62 -11.28
C ALA A 116 -14.24 23.38 -12.32
N ALA A 117 -14.08 23.89 -13.55
CA ALA A 117 -15.02 23.65 -14.64
C ALA A 117 -15.08 22.15 -15.03
N ALA A 118 -13.93 21.47 -15.07
CA ALA A 118 -13.86 20.02 -15.24
C ALA A 118 -14.62 19.29 -14.12
N GLY A 119 -14.44 19.72 -12.87
CA GLY A 119 -15.17 19.18 -11.71
C GLY A 119 -16.70 19.39 -11.80
N LEU A 120 -17.15 20.49 -12.41
CA LEU A 120 -18.56 20.70 -12.72
C LEU A 120 -19.05 19.69 -13.77
N LEU A 121 -18.31 19.48 -14.86
CA LEU A 121 -18.65 18.47 -15.87
C LEU A 121 -18.73 17.06 -15.28
N VAL A 122 -17.77 16.66 -14.44
CA VAL A 122 -17.82 15.38 -13.72
C VAL A 122 -19.07 15.29 -12.86
N SER A 123 -19.41 16.35 -12.13
CA SER A 123 -20.60 16.41 -11.28
C SER A 123 -21.90 16.27 -12.09
N ILE A 124 -21.96 16.88 -13.27
CA ILE A 124 -23.06 16.68 -14.22
C ILE A 124 -23.09 15.22 -14.68
N GLY A 125 -21.94 14.63 -14.99
CA GLY A 125 -21.80 13.24 -15.41
C GLY A 125 -22.29 12.21 -14.38
N LEU A 126 -22.18 12.51 -13.09
CA LEU A 126 -22.72 11.66 -12.01
C LEU A 126 -24.25 11.57 -12.01
N HIS A 127 -24.93 12.53 -12.66
CA HIS A 127 -26.39 12.59 -12.76
C HIS A 127 -26.90 12.24 -14.16
N VAL A 128 -26.25 12.78 -15.20
CA VAL A 128 -26.63 12.65 -16.61
C VAL A 128 -25.39 12.32 -17.46
N PRO A 129 -24.86 11.09 -17.36
CA PRO A 129 -23.58 10.73 -17.95
C PRO A 129 -23.55 10.87 -19.47
N ASP A 130 -24.62 10.48 -20.17
CA ASP A 130 -24.66 10.50 -21.64
C ASP A 130 -24.56 11.92 -22.21
N LEU A 131 -25.22 12.89 -21.56
CA LEU A 131 -25.14 14.30 -21.95
C LEU A 131 -23.72 14.85 -21.78
N MET A 132 -23.07 14.54 -20.65
CA MET A 132 -21.69 14.95 -20.41
C MET A 132 -20.74 14.31 -21.44
N MET A 133 -20.93 13.04 -21.76
CA MET A 133 -20.14 12.32 -22.76
C MET A 133 -20.30 12.94 -24.16
N GLU A 134 -21.53 13.24 -24.58
CA GLU A 134 -21.81 13.88 -25.87
C GLU A 134 -21.10 15.24 -25.99
N GLU A 135 -21.17 16.07 -24.95
CA GLU A 135 -20.49 17.37 -24.90
C GLU A 135 -18.98 17.18 -25.05
N ILE A 136 -18.36 16.26 -24.31
CA ILE A 136 -16.92 15.99 -24.37
C ILE A 136 -16.52 15.43 -25.74
N PHE A 137 -17.28 14.47 -26.27
CA PHE A 137 -16.96 13.80 -27.52
C PHE A 137 -16.93 14.74 -28.71
N SER A 138 -17.69 15.84 -28.67
CA SER A 138 -17.65 16.87 -29.72
C SER A 138 -16.25 17.51 -29.88
N TYR A 139 -15.42 17.47 -28.83
CA TYR A 139 -14.06 18.03 -28.82
C TYR A 139 -12.97 16.99 -29.04
N LEU A 140 -13.31 15.69 -29.09
CA LEU A 140 -12.37 14.61 -29.42
C LEU A 140 -12.23 14.41 -30.94
N SER A 141 -13.17 14.96 -31.72
CA SER A 141 -13.17 14.89 -33.18
C SER A 141 -12.40 16.06 -33.79
N GLY A 142 -11.12 15.85 -34.13
CA GLY A 142 -10.29 16.81 -34.87
C GLY A 142 -9.17 17.47 -34.05
N PRO A 143 -8.38 18.40 -34.64
CA PRO A 143 -7.27 19.05 -33.96
C PRO A 143 -7.77 20.10 -32.96
N SER A 144 -8.08 19.67 -31.74
CA SER A 144 -8.48 20.55 -30.63
C SER A 144 -7.34 20.73 -29.63
N SER A 145 -7.05 21.98 -29.23
CA SER A 145 -6.08 22.24 -28.15
C SER A 145 -6.58 21.80 -26.79
N ALA A 146 -7.89 21.60 -26.62
CA ALA A 146 -8.52 21.17 -25.37
C ALA A 146 -8.55 19.64 -25.18
N LEU A 147 -8.04 18.90 -26.17
CA LEU A 147 -8.07 17.45 -26.20
C LEU A 147 -7.56 16.77 -24.91
N PRO A 148 -6.41 17.18 -24.32
CA PRO A 148 -5.95 16.56 -23.07
C PRO A 148 -6.89 16.79 -21.89
N GLN A 149 -7.50 17.98 -21.78
CA GLN A 149 -8.46 18.29 -20.72
C GLN A 149 -9.72 17.44 -20.86
N MET A 150 -10.21 17.26 -22.09
CA MET A 150 -11.37 16.40 -22.38
C MET A 150 -11.13 14.95 -21.94
N VAL A 151 -9.94 14.43 -22.25
CA VAL A 151 -9.52 13.08 -21.83
C VAL A 151 -9.35 12.98 -20.31
N GLN A 152 -8.82 14.02 -19.65
CA GLN A 152 -8.70 14.07 -18.20
C GLN A 152 -10.07 14.07 -17.51
N ILE A 153 -11.07 14.78 -18.02
CA ILE A 153 -12.43 14.78 -17.44
C ILE A 153 -13.04 13.37 -17.49
N LEU A 154 -12.83 12.64 -18.59
CA LEU A 154 -13.26 11.24 -18.69
C LEU A 154 -12.56 10.34 -17.67
N ALA A 155 -11.28 10.60 -17.39
CA ALA A 155 -10.53 9.90 -16.35
C ALA A 155 -11.10 10.20 -14.95
N ASP A 156 -11.34 11.47 -14.65
CA ASP A 156 -11.89 11.92 -13.37
C ASP A 156 -13.31 11.37 -13.15
N PHE A 157 -14.13 11.30 -14.21
CA PHE A 157 -15.45 10.66 -14.16
C PHE A 157 -15.36 9.16 -13.90
N ALA A 158 -14.45 8.45 -14.58
CA ALA A 158 -14.21 7.02 -14.31
C ALA A 158 -13.77 6.75 -12.87
N SER A 159 -12.95 7.63 -12.29
CA SER A 159 -12.53 7.53 -10.90
C SER A 159 -13.62 7.93 -9.89
N ALA A 160 -14.55 8.79 -10.29
CA ALA A 160 -15.66 9.22 -9.43
C ALA A 160 -16.80 8.20 -9.38
N ASP A 161 -17.11 7.55 -10.51
CA ASP A 161 -18.18 6.55 -10.60
C ASP A 161 -17.89 5.50 -11.68
N ALA A 162 -17.25 4.41 -11.27
CA ALA A 162 -16.94 3.28 -12.13
C ALA A 162 -18.18 2.56 -12.67
N LEU A 163 -19.29 2.57 -11.91
CA LEU A 163 -20.54 1.93 -12.27
C LEU A 163 -21.18 2.62 -13.48
N GLN A 164 -21.23 3.95 -13.45
CA GLN A 164 -21.79 4.72 -14.56
C GLN A 164 -20.83 4.84 -15.76
N PHE A 165 -19.52 4.88 -15.51
CA PHE A 165 -18.52 5.01 -16.57
C PHE A 165 -18.37 3.74 -17.42
N THR A 166 -18.23 2.57 -16.78
CA THR A 166 -17.79 1.33 -17.45
C THR A 166 -18.67 0.91 -18.64
N PRO A 167 -20.02 0.99 -18.59
CA PRO A 167 -20.87 0.69 -19.75
C PRO A 167 -20.60 1.56 -20.98
N ARG A 168 -19.96 2.72 -20.81
CA ARG A 168 -19.66 3.70 -21.87
C ARG A 168 -18.21 3.63 -22.36
N LEU A 169 -17.40 2.72 -21.80
CA LEU A 169 -15.99 2.57 -22.13
C LEU A 169 -15.76 2.34 -23.63
N LYS A 170 -16.61 1.55 -24.28
CA LYS A 170 -16.53 1.31 -25.74
C LYS A 170 -16.59 2.61 -26.54
N GLY A 171 -17.52 3.49 -26.19
CA GLY A 171 -17.66 4.81 -26.82
C GLY A 171 -16.42 5.67 -26.64
N VAL A 172 -15.88 5.72 -25.42
CA VAL A 172 -14.65 6.44 -25.09
C VAL A 172 -13.47 5.93 -25.91
N LEU A 173 -13.22 4.62 -25.89
CA LEU A 173 -12.11 4.00 -26.61
C LEU A 173 -12.21 4.25 -28.13
N SER A 174 -13.41 4.13 -28.71
CA SER A 174 -13.62 4.35 -30.15
C SER A 174 -13.24 5.77 -30.62
N ARG A 175 -13.33 6.78 -29.73
CA ARG A 175 -12.98 8.17 -30.04
C ARG A 175 -11.54 8.52 -29.72
N VAL A 176 -10.97 7.91 -28.67
CA VAL A 176 -9.60 8.21 -28.23
C VAL A 176 -8.56 7.40 -28.99
N LEU A 177 -8.85 6.17 -29.40
CA LEU A 177 -7.88 5.31 -30.07
C LEU A 177 -7.36 5.90 -31.41
N PRO A 178 -8.20 6.47 -32.30
CA PRO A 178 -7.72 7.03 -33.58
C PRO A 178 -6.73 8.19 -33.46
N ILE A 179 -6.79 8.93 -32.35
CA ILE A 179 -5.93 10.10 -32.10
C ILE A 179 -4.67 9.75 -31.30
N LEU A 180 -4.61 8.56 -30.68
CA LEU A 180 -3.59 8.17 -29.72
C LEU A 180 -2.16 8.20 -30.29
N GLY A 181 -2.01 7.80 -31.56
CA GLY A 181 -0.72 7.80 -32.26
C GLY A 181 -0.12 9.20 -32.48
N ASN A 182 -0.97 10.24 -32.48
CA ASN A 182 -0.57 11.63 -32.74
C ASN A 182 -0.36 12.46 -31.46
N VAL A 183 -0.50 11.85 -30.28
CA VAL A 183 -0.36 12.54 -28.99
C VAL A 183 1.10 12.93 -28.76
N ARG A 184 1.33 14.23 -28.54
CA ARG A 184 2.65 14.81 -28.25
C ARG A 184 3.15 14.37 -26.87
N ASP A 185 4.46 14.27 -26.70
CA ASP A 185 5.09 13.80 -25.45
C ASP A 185 4.58 14.51 -24.20
N ALA A 186 4.43 15.85 -24.24
CA ALA A 186 3.92 16.63 -23.11
C ALA A 186 2.48 16.25 -22.67
N GLN A 187 1.69 15.63 -23.56
CA GLN A 187 0.31 15.24 -23.31
C GLN A 187 0.18 13.75 -22.96
N ARG A 188 1.16 12.91 -23.33
CA ARG A 188 1.11 11.46 -23.09
C ARG A 188 0.85 11.05 -21.63
N PRO A 189 1.39 11.73 -20.59
CA PRO A 189 1.09 11.37 -19.21
C PRO A 189 -0.40 11.51 -18.85
N ILE A 190 -1.09 12.49 -19.43
CA ILE A 190 -2.53 12.71 -19.21
C ILE A 190 -3.33 11.55 -19.82
N PHE A 191 -3.01 11.18 -21.06
CA PHE A 191 -3.66 10.05 -21.73
C PHE A 191 -3.36 8.72 -21.03
N ALA A 192 -2.12 8.49 -20.61
CA ALA A 192 -1.76 7.28 -19.88
C ALA A 192 -2.50 7.20 -18.54
N ASN A 193 -2.57 8.31 -17.79
CA ASN A 193 -3.40 8.38 -16.58
C ASN A 193 -4.89 8.09 -16.87
N ALA A 194 -5.41 8.55 -18.02
CA ALA A 194 -6.78 8.26 -18.39
C ALA A 194 -7.02 6.77 -18.65
N PHE A 195 -6.14 6.11 -19.42
CA PHE A 195 -6.20 4.66 -19.61
C PHE A 195 -6.11 3.89 -18.29
N LYS A 196 -5.26 4.34 -17.37
CA LYS A 196 -5.19 3.78 -16.00
C LYS A 196 -6.55 3.87 -15.31
N CYS A 197 -7.15 5.06 -15.22
CA CYS A 197 -8.43 5.27 -14.55
C CYS A 197 -9.57 4.47 -15.20
N TRP A 198 -9.61 4.41 -16.54
CA TRP A 198 -10.63 3.66 -17.27
C TRP A 198 -10.54 2.16 -17.02
N CYS A 199 -9.32 1.62 -17.01
CA CYS A 199 -9.09 0.20 -16.72
C CYS A 199 -9.37 -0.14 -15.26
N GLN A 200 -9.02 0.75 -14.33
CA GLN A 200 -9.35 0.59 -12.92
C GLN A 200 -10.87 0.59 -12.68
N ALA A 201 -11.61 1.47 -13.36
CA ALA A 201 -13.08 1.47 -13.30
C ALA A 201 -13.67 0.17 -13.85
N ALA A 202 -13.15 -0.33 -14.97
CA ALA A 202 -13.59 -1.61 -15.55
C ALA A 202 -13.32 -2.80 -14.61
N TRP A 203 -12.20 -2.79 -13.87
CA TRP A 203 -11.90 -3.78 -12.84
C TRP A 203 -12.89 -3.72 -11.68
N GLN A 204 -13.12 -2.53 -11.12
CA GLN A 204 -14.08 -2.32 -10.03
C GLN A 204 -15.46 -2.84 -10.42
N TYR A 205 -15.93 -2.48 -11.63
CA TYR A 205 -17.19 -2.98 -12.17
C TYR A 205 -17.21 -4.51 -12.29
N SER A 206 -16.13 -5.14 -12.74
CA SER A 206 -16.07 -6.60 -12.92
C SER A 206 -16.13 -7.36 -11.59
N VAL A 207 -15.58 -6.78 -10.52
CA VAL A 207 -15.66 -7.34 -9.16
C VAL A 207 -17.09 -7.21 -8.61
N ASP A 208 -17.72 -6.06 -8.83
CA ASP A 208 -19.08 -5.79 -8.33
C ASP A 208 -20.17 -6.53 -9.12
N PHE A 209 -19.95 -6.78 -10.43
CA PHE A 209 -20.91 -7.41 -11.34
C PHE A 209 -20.30 -8.56 -12.17
N PRO A 210 -19.91 -9.70 -11.56
CA PRO A 210 -19.21 -10.79 -12.26
C PRO A 210 -19.99 -11.40 -13.44
N SER A 211 -21.33 -11.34 -13.40
CA SER A 211 -22.22 -11.93 -14.41
C SER A 211 -22.40 -11.05 -15.65
N HIS A 212 -21.94 -9.80 -15.62
CA HIS A 212 -22.06 -8.86 -16.73
C HIS A 212 -20.67 -8.42 -17.18
N SER A 213 -20.10 -9.08 -18.19
CA SER A 213 -18.83 -8.60 -18.75
C SER A 213 -19.07 -7.33 -19.56
N PRO A 214 -18.49 -6.17 -19.17
CA PRO A 214 -18.55 -4.96 -19.97
C PRO A 214 -17.55 -4.99 -21.14
N LEU A 215 -16.70 -6.02 -21.20
CA LEU A 215 -15.61 -6.18 -22.16
C LEU A 215 -16.07 -7.10 -23.30
N ASP A 216 -16.73 -6.52 -24.30
CA ASP A 216 -16.99 -7.23 -25.55
C ASP A 216 -15.71 -7.38 -26.41
N GLY A 217 -15.82 -8.13 -27.51
CA GLY A 217 -14.70 -8.35 -28.44
C GLY A 217 -14.06 -7.06 -28.96
N ASP A 218 -14.87 -6.02 -29.18
CA ASP A 218 -14.39 -4.75 -29.70
C ASP A 218 -13.61 -3.99 -28.64
N VAL A 219 -14.13 -3.89 -27.41
CA VAL A 219 -13.44 -3.27 -26.27
C VAL A 219 -12.10 -3.95 -26.03
N MET A 220 -12.06 -5.29 -26.01
CA MET A 220 -10.80 -6.03 -25.89
C MET A 220 -9.83 -5.71 -27.03
N SER A 221 -10.31 -5.62 -28.28
CA SER A 221 -9.45 -5.27 -29.43
C SER A 221 -8.86 -3.85 -29.33
N PHE A 222 -9.65 -2.89 -28.83
CA PHE A 222 -9.19 -1.53 -28.58
C PHE A 222 -8.14 -1.48 -27.47
N LEU A 223 -8.37 -2.20 -26.38
CA LEU A 223 -7.42 -2.28 -25.27
C LEU A 223 -6.10 -2.96 -25.69
N ASN A 224 -6.15 -4.06 -26.45
CA ASN A 224 -4.94 -4.69 -27.00
C ASN A 224 -4.13 -3.69 -27.86
N SER A 225 -4.81 -2.92 -28.71
CA SER A 225 -4.17 -1.94 -29.60
C SER A 225 -3.54 -0.77 -28.83
N ALA A 226 -4.26 -0.23 -27.84
CA ALA A 226 -3.73 0.82 -26.96
C ALA A 226 -2.55 0.30 -26.13
N PHE A 227 -2.67 -0.89 -25.56
CA PHE A 227 -1.64 -1.53 -24.76
C PHE A 227 -0.34 -1.67 -25.55
N GLU A 228 -0.43 -2.16 -26.79
CA GLU A 228 0.73 -2.33 -27.65
C GLU A 228 1.42 -0.99 -27.96
N LEU A 229 0.65 0.05 -28.26
CA LEU A 229 1.20 1.38 -28.51
C LEU A 229 1.90 1.96 -27.26
N LEU A 230 1.25 1.87 -26.10
CA LEU A 230 1.80 2.34 -24.83
C LEU A 230 3.11 1.63 -24.51
N LEU A 231 3.16 0.30 -24.64
CA LEU A 231 4.36 -0.49 -24.36
C LEU A 231 5.47 -0.21 -25.38
N ARG A 232 5.15 -0.14 -26.67
CA ARG A 232 6.17 -0.02 -27.72
C ARG A 232 6.74 1.38 -27.86
N VAL A 233 5.93 2.40 -27.63
CA VAL A 233 6.30 3.79 -27.94
C VAL A 233 6.43 4.63 -26.67
N TRP A 234 5.46 4.57 -25.77
CA TRP A 234 5.41 5.53 -24.64
C TRP A 234 6.28 5.06 -23.46
N ALA A 235 6.25 3.78 -23.13
CA ALA A 235 7.08 3.19 -22.08
C ALA A 235 8.58 3.18 -22.46
N ALA A 236 8.90 3.31 -23.75
CA ALA A 236 10.26 3.51 -24.26
C ALA A 236 10.65 4.98 -24.47
N SER A 237 9.83 5.93 -24.02
CA SER A 237 10.12 7.36 -24.14
C SER A 237 11.38 7.75 -23.36
N ARG A 238 12.08 8.79 -23.85
CA ARG A 238 13.20 9.40 -23.14
C ARG A 238 12.72 10.21 -21.92
N ASP A 239 11.48 10.67 -21.94
CA ASP A 239 10.86 11.40 -20.85
C ASP A 239 10.46 10.43 -19.71
N LEU A 240 11.05 10.62 -18.52
CA LEU A 240 10.78 9.79 -17.36
C LEU A 240 9.32 9.85 -16.92
N LYS A 241 8.68 11.02 -16.99
CA LYS A 241 7.26 11.18 -16.62
C LYS A 241 6.37 10.39 -17.57
N VAL A 242 6.65 10.44 -18.88
CA VAL A 242 5.91 9.61 -19.85
C VAL A 242 6.05 8.13 -19.52
N ARG A 243 7.26 7.66 -19.19
CA ARG A 243 7.49 6.25 -18.84
C ARG A 243 6.73 5.81 -17.59
N ILE A 244 6.80 6.60 -16.51
CA ILE A 244 6.13 6.29 -15.23
C ILE A 244 4.63 6.10 -15.44
N TYR A 245 3.97 7.10 -16.04
CA TYR A 245 2.52 7.06 -16.24
C TYR A 245 2.12 5.96 -17.24
N SER A 246 2.96 5.68 -18.25
CA SER A 246 2.71 4.58 -19.19
C SER A 246 2.79 3.22 -18.52
N VAL A 247 3.79 2.99 -17.65
CA VAL A 247 3.92 1.75 -16.88
C VAL A 247 2.74 1.56 -15.93
N GLU A 248 2.31 2.61 -15.23
CA GLU A 248 1.14 2.55 -14.36
C GLU A 248 -0.12 2.15 -15.13
N ALA A 249 -0.33 2.73 -16.31
CA ALA A 249 -1.45 2.39 -17.18
C ALA A 249 -1.37 0.94 -17.69
N LEU A 250 -0.21 0.52 -18.19
CA LEU A 250 0.03 -0.86 -18.64
C LEU A 250 -0.25 -1.87 -17.52
N GLY A 251 0.18 -1.57 -16.29
CA GLY A 251 -0.09 -2.37 -15.10
C GLY A 251 -1.57 -2.54 -14.81
N GLN A 252 -2.43 -1.55 -15.07
CA GLN A 252 -3.89 -1.71 -14.92
C GLN A 252 -4.54 -2.47 -16.08
N MET A 253 -3.95 -2.38 -17.28
CA MET A 253 -4.49 -2.99 -18.50
C MET A 253 -4.26 -4.50 -18.59
N VAL A 254 -3.25 -5.06 -17.93
CA VAL A 254 -2.80 -6.46 -18.15
C VAL A 254 -3.85 -7.54 -17.96
N GLY A 255 -4.84 -7.37 -17.08
CA GLY A 255 -5.94 -8.34 -16.96
C GLY A 255 -7.20 -8.00 -17.76
N LEU A 256 -7.16 -6.95 -18.58
CA LEU A 256 -8.24 -6.60 -19.52
C LEU A 256 -7.85 -6.88 -20.98
N ILE A 257 -6.58 -7.19 -21.25
CA ILE A 257 -6.08 -7.60 -22.57
C ILE A 257 -6.15 -9.12 -22.73
N THR A 258 -5.99 -9.57 -23.97
CA THR A 258 -6.00 -11.02 -24.24
C THR A 258 -4.76 -11.69 -23.69
N ARG A 259 -4.91 -12.94 -23.25
CA ARG A 259 -3.80 -13.77 -22.76
C ARG A 259 -2.66 -13.89 -23.79
N THR A 260 -2.98 -13.96 -25.08
CA THR A 260 -2.00 -14.00 -26.18
C THR A 260 -1.21 -12.69 -26.27
N GLN A 261 -1.89 -11.55 -26.19
CA GLN A 261 -1.25 -10.23 -26.18
C GLN A 261 -0.34 -10.05 -24.95
N LEU A 262 -0.82 -10.45 -23.76
CA LEU A 262 -0.02 -10.40 -22.53
C LEU A 262 1.24 -11.27 -22.67
N LYS A 263 1.10 -12.52 -23.13
CA LYS A 263 2.23 -13.44 -23.32
C LYS A 263 3.30 -12.85 -24.25
N ALA A 264 2.90 -12.25 -25.37
CA ALA A 264 3.83 -11.63 -26.31
C ALA A 264 4.52 -10.38 -25.74
N ALA A 265 3.86 -9.69 -24.80
CA ALA A 265 4.36 -8.45 -24.21
C ALA A 265 5.33 -8.65 -23.04
N LEU A 266 5.20 -9.75 -22.29
CA LEU A 266 5.96 -10.01 -21.06
C LEU A 266 7.48 -9.79 -21.19
N PRO A 267 8.18 -10.30 -22.23
CA PRO A 267 9.63 -10.13 -22.37
C PRO A 267 10.08 -8.66 -22.46
N ARG A 268 9.18 -7.75 -22.86
CA ARG A 268 9.46 -6.31 -22.91
C ARG A 268 8.90 -5.58 -21.70
N LEU A 269 7.69 -5.93 -21.28
CA LEU A 269 7.00 -5.27 -20.19
C LEU A 269 7.75 -5.42 -18.86
N VAL A 270 8.18 -6.64 -18.53
CA VAL A 270 8.87 -6.92 -17.26
C VAL A 270 10.15 -6.08 -17.13
N PRO A 271 11.12 -6.13 -18.08
CA PRO A 271 12.31 -5.28 -17.99
C PRO A 271 12.00 -3.78 -17.92
N THR A 272 10.99 -3.32 -18.66
CA THR A 272 10.57 -1.91 -18.66
C THR A 272 10.09 -1.46 -17.28
N ILE A 273 9.37 -2.31 -16.55
CA ILE A 273 8.95 -2.04 -15.17
C ILE A 273 10.16 -2.09 -14.24
N LEU A 274 11.02 -3.11 -14.37
CA LEU A 274 12.18 -3.30 -13.49
C LEU A 274 13.18 -2.13 -13.57
N GLU A 275 13.32 -1.48 -14.72
CA GLU A 275 14.17 -0.28 -14.88
C GLU A 275 13.76 0.91 -14.00
N LEU A 276 12.49 0.98 -13.59
CA LEU A 276 11.98 2.08 -12.76
C LEU A 276 12.45 2.00 -11.30
N TYR A 277 12.84 0.82 -10.79
CA TYR A 277 13.33 0.67 -9.41
C TYR A 277 14.68 1.35 -9.16
N LYS A 278 15.44 1.70 -10.22
CA LYS A 278 16.71 2.46 -10.10
C LYS A 278 16.50 3.95 -9.79
N LYS A 279 15.29 4.37 -9.40
CA LYS A 279 14.85 5.76 -9.25
C LYS A 279 14.34 6.00 -7.82
N ASP A 280 13.49 7.00 -7.66
CA ASP A 280 12.93 7.44 -6.37
C ASP A 280 11.97 6.41 -5.73
N GLN A 281 11.72 6.52 -4.41
CA GLN A 281 10.82 5.65 -3.66
C GLN A 281 9.37 5.67 -4.17
N ASP A 282 8.84 6.85 -4.55
CA ASP A 282 7.48 6.94 -5.11
C ASP A 282 7.34 6.17 -6.42
N ILE A 283 8.41 6.17 -7.22
CA ILE A 283 8.49 5.43 -8.48
C ILE A 283 8.56 3.92 -8.20
N ALA A 284 9.28 3.51 -7.16
CA ALA A 284 9.35 2.11 -6.75
C ALA A 284 7.98 1.56 -6.31
N LEU A 285 7.18 2.34 -5.57
CA LEU A 285 5.81 1.93 -5.20
C LEU A 285 4.97 1.66 -6.45
N LEU A 286 4.94 2.61 -7.38
CA LEU A 286 4.17 2.50 -8.63
C LEU A 286 4.64 1.32 -9.48
N ALA A 287 5.95 1.12 -9.60
CA ALA A 287 6.53 -0.01 -10.31
C ALA A 287 6.13 -1.35 -9.65
N THR A 288 6.08 -1.39 -8.31
CA THR A 288 5.66 -2.58 -7.55
C THR A 288 4.19 -2.90 -7.76
N CYS A 289 3.29 -1.91 -7.68
CA CYS A 289 1.87 -2.12 -7.96
C CYS A 289 1.64 -2.60 -9.40
N SER A 290 2.35 -2.00 -10.37
CA SER A 290 2.25 -2.40 -11.79
C SER A 290 2.74 -3.83 -11.99
N LEU A 291 3.85 -4.20 -11.36
CA LEU A 291 4.41 -5.55 -11.40
C LEU A 291 3.50 -6.58 -10.74
N ASN A 292 2.89 -6.25 -9.58
CA ASN A 292 1.94 -7.11 -8.90
C ASN A 292 0.74 -7.44 -9.82
N ASN A 293 0.17 -6.43 -10.50
CA ASN A 293 -0.89 -6.67 -11.48
C ASN A 293 -0.42 -7.58 -12.63
N VAL A 294 0.80 -7.37 -13.14
CA VAL A 294 1.39 -8.25 -14.18
C VAL A 294 1.50 -9.68 -13.67
N MET A 295 1.98 -9.89 -12.45
CA MET A 295 2.11 -11.22 -11.86
C MET A 295 0.74 -11.88 -11.64
N ASN A 296 -0.25 -11.15 -11.10
CA ASN A 296 -1.60 -11.70 -10.92
C ASN A 296 -2.21 -12.14 -12.26
N ALA A 297 -2.13 -11.29 -13.29
CA ALA A 297 -2.65 -11.63 -14.62
C ALA A 297 -1.88 -12.76 -15.32
N SER A 298 -0.58 -12.87 -15.04
CA SER A 298 0.29 -13.86 -15.70
C SER A 298 0.29 -15.22 -15.00
N LEU A 299 0.10 -15.26 -13.69
CA LEU A 299 0.25 -16.46 -12.87
C LEU A 299 -1.10 -17.06 -12.42
N LEU A 300 -2.10 -16.23 -12.13
CA LEU A 300 -3.38 -16.65 -11.55
C LEU A 300 -4.52 -16.72 -12.58
N SER A 301 -4.21 -16.85 -13.87
CA SER A 301 -5.24 -16.89 -14.90
C SER A 301 -6.08 -18.17 -14.82
N GLU A 302 -7.40 -18.04 -14.77
CA GLU A 302 -8.34 -19.17 -14.83
C GLU A 302 -8.34 -19.87 -16.20
N THR A 303 -7.84 -19.19 -17.24
CA THR A 303 -7.97 -19.63 -18.65
C THR A 303 -6.81 -20.48 -19.17
N GLY A 304 -5.83 -20.81 -18.33
CA GLY A 304 -4.71 -21.67 -18.71
C GLY A 304 -3.58 -21.69 -17.70
N PRO A 305 -2.46 -22.39 -17.99
CA PRO A 305 -1.31 -22.44 -17.11
C PRO A 305 -0.66 -21.05 -16.96
N PRO A 306 0.20 -20.86 -15.94
CA PRO A 306 1.00 -19.65 -15.80
C PRO A 306 1.76 -19.28 -17.09
N LEU A 307 1.87 -17.99 -17.36
CA LEU A 307 2.52 -17.44 -18.55
C LEU A 307 4.04 -17.28 -18.39
N LEU A 308 4.50 -17.14 -17.15
CA LEU A 308 5.91 -17.02 -16.78
C LEU A 308 6.32 -18.29 -16.07
N ASP A 309 7.45 -18.86 -16.44
CA ASP A 309 8.06 -19.92 -15.64
C ASP A 309 8.82 -19.34 -14.42
N PHE A 310 9.25 -20.22 -13.52
CA PHE A 310 9.94 -19.77 -12.32
C PHE A 310 11.31 -19.14 -12.62
N GLU A 311 12.01 -19.57 -13.69
CA GLU A 311 13.32 -19.02 -14.06
C GLU A 311 13.20 -17.55 -14.45
N GLU A 312 12.20 -17.21 -15.26
CA GLU A 312 11.87 -15.83 -15.62
C GLU A 312 11.49 -14.99 -14.39
N LEU A 313 10.79 -15.58 -13.42
CA LEU A 313 10.43 -14.92 -12.16
C LEU A 313 11.66 -14.63 -11.29
N THR A 314 12.74 -15.41 -11.34
CA THR A 314 13.90 -15.20 -10.46
C THR A 314 14.54 -13.81 -10.61
N VAL A 315 14.51 -13.23 -11.81
CA VAL A 315 15.01 -11.87 -12.09
C VAL A 315 14.13 -10.83 -11.40
N ILE A 316 12.81 -11.03 -11.46
CA ILE A 316 11.82 -10.17 -10.79
C ILE A 316 12.03 -10.25 -9.28
N LEU A 317 12.05 -11.46 -8.72
CA LEU A 317 12.19 -11.70 -7.29
C LEU A 317 13.51 -11.13 -6.76
N SER A 318 14.62 -11.33 -7.48
CA SER A 318 15.93 -10.78 -7.11
C SER A 318 15.96 -9.25 -7.15
N THR A 319 15.16 -8.61 -8.00
CA THR A 319 15.00 -7.15 -8.03
C THR A 319 14.16 -6.64 -6.86
N LEU A 320 13.16 -7.42 -6.42
CA LEU A 320 12.24 -7.04 -5.35
C LEU A 320 12.85 -7.19 -3.94
N LEU A 321 13.74 -8.17 -3.71
CA LEU A 321 14.33 -8.39 -2.38
C LEU A 321 15.02 -7.15 -1.79
N PRO A 322 15.87 -6.40 -2.54
CA PRO A 322 16.47 -5.17 -2.02
C PRO A 322 15.47 -4.04 -1.76
N VAL A 323 14.33 -4.02 -2.46
CA VAL A 323 13.28 -3.00 -2.29
C VAL A 323 12.65 -3.09 -0.90
N ILE A 324 12.59 -4.28 -0.31
CA ILE A 324 12.13 -4.50 1.06
C ILE A 324 13.06 -3.78 2.06
N CYS A 325 14.38 -3.88 1.85
CA CYS A 325 15.38 -3.30 2.74
C CYS A 325 15.27 -1.78 2.85
N ILE A 326 15.03 -1.10 1.72
CA ILE A 326 14.96 0.37 1.64
C ILE A 326 13.74 0.92 2.40
N ASN A 327 12.73 0.07 2.64
CA ASN A 327 11.40 0.50 3.08
C ASN A 327 11.01 0.00 4.49
N ASP A 328 11.80 -0.87 5.12
CA ASP A 328 11.56 -1.32 6.52
C ASP A 328 11.98 -0.26 7.56
N ASP A 329 12.82 0.71 7.17
CA ASP A 329 13.44 1.72 8.07
C ASP A 329 12.54 2.91 8.44
N ILE A 330 11.29 2.97 7.95
CA ILE A 330 10.43 4.15 8.14
C ILE A 330 9.25 3.82 9.05
N LYS A 331 9.54 3.61 10.35
CA LYS A 331 8.50 3.50 11.39
C LYS A 331 8.24 4.79 12.17
N GLU A 332 9.07 5.83 12.04
CA GLU A 332 8.95 6.94 13.01
C GLU A 332 8.09 8.13 12.62
N HIS A 333 7.87 8.52 11.35
CA HIS A 333 7.05 9.71 11.08
C HIS A 333 6.08 9.54 9.90
N SER A 334 4.79 9.65 10.22
CA SER A 334 3.56 9.59 9.39
C SER A 334 2.89 8.21 9.27
N ASP A 335 1.59 8.16 9.61
CA ASP A 335 0.71 6.99 9.60
C ASP A 335 0.54 6.33 8.21
N PHE A 336 1.17 6.85 7.16
CA PHE A 336 0.96 6.40 5.78
C PHE A 336 2.22 6.59 4.91
N SER A 337 3.39 6.20 5.42
CA SER A 337 4.64 6.23 4.65
C SER A 337 4.53 5.39 3.36
N VAL A 338 4.95 5.99 2.24
CA VAL A 338 5.08 5.33 0.93
C VAL A 338 5.92 4.05 1.03
N GLY A 339 6.93 4.04 1.91
CA GLY A 339 7.76 2.87 2.15
C GLY A 339 6.96 1.67 2.65
N LEU A 340 6.07 1.84 3.63
CA LEU A 340 5.25 0.74 4.16
C LEU A 340 4.30 0.17 3.10
N LYS A 341 3.74 1.02 2.24
CA LYS A 341 2.94 0.56 1.10
C LYS A 341 3.77 -0.28 0.15
N THR A 342 4.98 0.17 -0.19
CA THR A 342 5.89 -0.55 -1.07
C THR A 342 6.27 -1.90 -0.47
N TYR A 343 6.64 -1.93 0.82
CA TYR A 343 6.92 -3.17 1.54
C TYR A 343 5.75 -4.16 1.42
N ASN A 344 4.53 -3.72 1.73
CA ASN A 344 3.35 -4.58 1.67
C ASN A 344 3.07 -5.07 0.24
N GLU A 345 3.22 -4.21 -0.76
CA GLU A 345 3.00 -4.59 -2.16
C GLU A 345 4.05 -5.61 -2.63
N VAL A 346 5.32 -5.46 -2.24
CA VAL A 346 6.35 -6.48 -2.51
C VAL A 346 5.99 -7.81 -1.86
N GLN A 347 5.50 -7.81 -0.62
CA GLN A 347 5.06 -9.04 0.04
C GLN A 347 3.91 -9.73 -0.72
N ARG A 348 2.97 -8.95 -1.28
CA ARG A 348 1.90 -9.49 -2.15
C ARG A 348 2.45 -10.14 -3.41
N CYS A 349 3.46 -9.53 -4.05
CA CYS A 349 4.15 -10.13 -5.20
C CYS A 349 4.69 -11.53 -4.87
N PHE A 350 5.39 -11.67 -3.74
CA PHE A 350 5.93 -12.96 -3.29
C PHE A 350 4.83 -13.96 -2.91
N LEU A 351 3.71 -13.50 -2.34
CA LEU A 351 2.55 -14.34 -2.04
C LEU A 351 1.90 -14.90 -3.31
N THR A 352 1.73 -14.08 -4.35
CA THR A 352 1.23 -14.52 -5.65
C THR A 352 2.13 -15.61 -6.22
N VAL A 353 3.46 -15.41 -6.23
CA VAL A 353 4.39 -16.45 -6.70
C VAL A 353 4.33 -17.70 -5.83
N GLY A 354 4.26 -17.56 -4.51
CA GLY A 354 4.18 -18.68 -3.56
C GLY A 354 2.93 -19.54 -3.70
N SER A 355 1.82 -18.97 -4.19
CA SER A 355 0.60 -19.73 -4.49
C SER A 355 0.70 -20.62 -5.72
N VAL A 356 1.63 -20.33 -6.64
CA VAL A 356 1.80 -21.05 -7.92
C VAL A 356 3.06 -21.92 -7.93
N TYR A 357 4.17 -21.41 -7.39
CA TYR A 357 5.48 -22.07 -7.34
C TYR A 357 6.02 -22.15 -5.89
N PRO A 358 5.31 -22.78 -4.95
CA PRO A 358 5.70 -22.79 -3.54
C PRO A 358 7.08 -23.42 -3.32
N GLU A 359 7.40 -24.51 -4.02
CA GLU A 359 8.62 -25.28 -3.77
C GLU A 359 9.88 -24.61 -4.34
N ASP A 360 9.77 -24.06 -5.55
CA ASP A 360 10.84 -23.33 -6.19
C ASP A 360 11.12 -22.02 -5.45
N LEU A 361 10.05 -21.31 -5.02
CA LEU A 361 10.17 -20.09 -4.24
C LEU A 361 10.88 -20.34 -2.90
N PHE A 362 10.51 -21.40 -2.18
CA PHE A 362 11.17 -21.77 -0.94
C PHE A 362 12.67 -21.99 -1.15
N THR A 363 13.02 -22.78 -2.17
CA THR A 363 14.41 -23.08 -2.51
C THR A 363 15.19 -21.82 -2.90
N PHE A 364 14.58 -20.95 -3.70
CA PHE A 364 15.13 -19.65 -4.07
C PHE A 364 15.44 -18.77 -2.85
N LEU A 365 14.48 -18.61 -1.92
CA LEU A 365 14.67 -17.78 -0.72
C LEU A 365 15.77 -18.34 0.19
N LEU A 366 15.81 -19.66 0.40
CA LEU A 366 16.88 -20.28 1.19
C LEU A 366 18.26 -20.11 0.56
N ASN A 367 18.34 -20.20 -0.77
CA ASN A 367 19.59 -19.95 -1.48
C ASN A 367 20.04 -18.50 -1.34
N LYS A 368 19.11 -17.54 -1.45
CA LYS A 368 19.41 -16.10 -1.29
C LYS A 368 19.89 -15.75 0.11
N CYS A 369 19.34 -16.38 1.15
CA CYS A 369 19.86 -16.28 2.52
C CYS A 369 21.33 -16.71 2.65
N ARG A 370 21.80 -17.67 1.84
CA ARG A 370 23.15 -18.24 1.94
C ARG A 370 24.22 -17.46 1.16
N LEU A 371 23.84 -16.49 0.32
CA LEU A 371 24.78 -15.76 -0.54
C LEU A 371 25.61 -14.71 0.20
N LYS A 372 25.31 -14.42 1.48
CA LYS A 372 25.96 -13.37 2.30
C LYS A 372 25.91 -11.96 1.68
N GLU A 373 24.94 -11.72 0.80
CA GLU A 373 24.62 -10.39 0.30
C GLU A 373 23.56 -9.75 1.22
N GLU A 374 23.92 -8.74 1.99
CA GLU A 374 23.10 -8.22 3.10
C GLU A 374 21.65 -7.91 2.69
N HIS A 375 21.47 -7.22 1.56
CA HIS A 375 20.14 -6.83 1.07
C HIS A 375 19.29 -8.02 0.60
N LEU A 376 19.91 -9.02 -0.04
CA LEU A 376 19.19 -10.21 -0.48
C LEU A 376 18.84 -11.09 0.72
N THR A 377 19.76 -11.24 1.67
CA THR A 377 19.52 -12.00 2.90
C THR A 377 18.40 -11.36 3.71
N PHE A 378 18.47 -10.06 3.97
CA PHE A 378 17.43 -9.34 4.72
C PHE A 378 16.05 -9.44 4.05
N GLY A 379 15.97 -9.14 2.75
CA GLY A 379 14.73 -9.27 2.00
C GLY A 379 14.17 -10.70 2.05
N SER A 380 15.04 -11.72 1.94
CA SER A 380 14.62 -13.12 1.95
C SER A 380 14.07 -13.54 3.30
N LEU A 381 14.70 -13.10 4.40
CA LEU A 381 14.21 -13.33 5.76
C LEU A 381 12.85 -12.67 5.98
N CYS A 382 12.64 -11.45 5.50
CA CYS A 382 11.37 -10.74 5.60
C CYS A 382 10.25 -11.45 4.81
N VAL A 383 10.55 -11.96 3.62
CA VAL A 383 9.61 -12.74 2.81
C VAL A 383 9.30 -14.08 3.47
N LEU A 384 10.31 -14.81 3.97
CA LEU A 384 10.10 -16.06 4.70
C LEU A 384 9.19 -15.85 5.92
N LYS A 385 9.45 -14.79 6.69
CA LYS A 385 8.60 -14.38 7.82
C LYS A 385 7.15 -14.16 7.40
N HIS A 386 6.92 -13.55 6.25
CA HIS A 386 5.58 -13.30 5.72
C HIS A 386 4.89 -14.57 5.20
N LEU A 387 5.62 -15.45 4.52
CA LEU A 387 5.05 -16.60 3.81
C LEU A 387 4.91 -17.86 4.65
N LEU A 388 5.77 -18.10 5.66
CA LEU A 388 5.70 -19.31 6.49
C LEU A 388 4.30 -19.60 7.07
N PRO A 389 3.59 -18.61 7.65
CA PRO A 389 2.22 -18.82 8.13
C PRO A 389 1.23 -19.19 7.01
N ARG A 390 1.47 -18.70 5.80
CA ARG A 390 0.55 -18.77 4.64
C ARG A 390 0.83 -19.98 3.75
N SER A 391 1.99 -20.61 3.87
CA SER A 391 2.45 -21.71 3.03
C SER A 391 2.79 -22.97 3.84
N ILE A 392 2.14 -23.15 4.99
CA ILE A 392 2.44 -24.25 5.92
C ILE A 392 2.27 -25.62 5.26
N GLU A 393 1.23 -25.80 4.45
CA GLU A 393 0.93 -27.08 3.77
C GLU A 393 2.06 -27.53 2.84
N ALA A 394 2.67 -26.58 2.11
CA ALA A 394 3.77 -26.88 1.20
C ALA A 394 5.12 -26.98 1.93
N TRP A 395 5.40 -26.07 2.86
CA TRP A 395 6.76 -25.87 3.37
C TRP A 395 7.08 -26.63 4.66
N HIS A 396 6.08 -27.07 5.42
CA HIS A 396 6.32 -27.69 6.74
C HIS A 396 7.16 -28.98 6.65
N SER A 397 6.96 -29.78 5.60
CA SER A 397 7.76 -30.98 5.33
C SER A 397 9.26 -30.68 5.12
N LYS A 398 9.60 -29.45 4.70
CA LYS A 398 10.96 -28.98 4.41
C LYS A 398 11.62 -28.22 5.57
N ARG A 399 10.99 -28.23 6.75
CA ARG A 399 11.50 -27.62 7.98
C ARG A 399 13.00 -27.82 8.26
N PRO A 400 13.62 -29.02 8.09
CA PRO A 400 15.05 -29.18 8.32
C PRO A 400 15.93 -28.26 7.46
N LEU A 401 15.52 -27.98 6.21
CA LEU A 401 16.25 -27.09 5.30
C LEU A 401 16.17 -25.63 5.76
N LEU A 402 15.00 -25.20 6.23
CA LEU A 402 14.79 -23.87 6.80
C LEU A 402 15.63 -23.68 8.06
N VAL A 403 15.57 -24.65 8.99
CA VAL A 403 16.33 -24.65 10.24
C VAL A 403 17.83 -24.53 9.95
N GLU A 404 18.37 -25.32 9.03
CA GLU A 404 19.79 -25.26 8.69
C GLU A 404 20.17 -23.91 8.05
N ALA A 405 19.31 -23.37 7.17
CA ALA A 405 19.55 -22.06 6.56
C ALA A 405 19.58 -20.93 7.60
N VAL A 406 18.61 -20.87 8.52
CA VAL A 406 18.56 -19.83 9.56
C VAL A 406 19.69 -20.02 10.58
N LYS A 407 20.01 -21.27 10.93
CA LYS A 407 21.14 -21.59 11.81
C LYS A 407 22.46 -21.05 11.26
N SER A 408 22.69 -21.13 9.95
CA SER A 408 23.89 -20.60 9.31
C SER A 408 24.04 -19.07 9.39
N LEU A 409 22.98 -18.36 9.79
CA LEU A 409 22.94 -16.90 9.90
C LEU A 409 23.02 -16.38 11.33
N LEU A 410 23.07 -17.26 12.35
CA LEU A 410 23.08 -16.83 13.75
C LEU A 410 24.34 -16.01 14.12
N ASP A 411 25.44 -16.17 13.38
CA ASP A 411 26.68 -15.43 13.58
C ASP A 411 26.75 -14.10 12.81
N GLU A 412 25.67 -13.70 12.11
CA GLU A 412 25.64 -12.47 11.32
C GLU A 412 25.87 -11.22 12.17
N GLN A 413 26.54 -10.21 11.60
CA GLN A 413 26.91 -8.98 12.31
C GLN A 413 25.97 -7.80 12.06
N ASN A 414 25.28 -7.81 10.92
CA ASN A 414 24.38 -6.74 10.53
C ASN A 414 23.12 -6.73 11.44
N LEU A 415 22.89 -5.61 12.14
CA LEU A 415 21.78 -5.47 13.09
C LEU A 415 20.40 -5.63 12.43
N SER A 416 20.23 -5.19 11.19
CA SER A 416 18.98 -5.36 10.44
C SER A 416 18.71 -6.84 10.15
N ILE A 417 19.75 -7.60 9.79
CA ILE A 417 19.63 -9.04 9.58
C ILE A 417 19.33 -9.74 10.91
N ARG A 418 19.99 -9.37 12.02
CA ARG A 418 19.69 -9.92 13.35
C ARG A 418 18.25 -9.68 13.80
N LYS A 419 17.73 -8.48 13.53
CA LYS A 419 16.31 -8.16 13.73
C LYS A 419 15.42 -9.09 12.91
N ALA A 420 15.68 -9.23 11.61
CA ALA A 420 14.88 -10.07 10.73
C ALA A 420 14.94 -11.56 11.14
N ILE A 421 16.10 -12.05 11.59
CA ILE A 421 16.27 -13.40 12.16
C ILE A 421 15.44 -13.54 13.44
N SER A 422 15.50 -12.58 14.34
CA SER A 422 14.75 -12.61 15.61
C SER A 422 13.24 -12.71 15.36
N GLU A 423 12.72 -11.87 14.46
CA GLU A 423 11.30 -11.91 14.08
C GLU A 423 10.93 -13.23 13.36
N LEU A 424 11.82 -13.75 12.51
CA LEU A 424 11.62 -15.02 11.82
C LEU A 424 11.60 -16.20 12.80
N ILE A 425 12.48 -16.25 13.80
CA ILE A 425 12.51 -17.28 14.84
C ILE A 425 11.16 -17.32 15.57
N VAL A 426 10.59 -16.16 15.89
CA VAL A 426 9.29 -16.07 16.56
C VAL A 426 8.16 -16.63 15.67
N VAL A 427 8.20 -16.34 14.37
CA VAL A 427 7.24 -16.90 13.40
C VAL A 427 7.42 -18.42 13.23
N MET A 428 8.68 -18.89 13.18
CA MET A 428 8.98 -20.32 13.08
C MET A 428 8.45 -21.07 14.30
N ALA A 429 8.63 -20.54 15.50
CA ALA A 429 8.12 -21.14 16.72
C ALA A 429 6.58 -21.20 16.73
N SER A 430 5.90 -20.10 16.36
CA SER A 430 4.43 -20.02 16.38
C SER A 430 3.73 -20.93 15.37
N HIS A 431 4.47 -21.44 14.38
CA HIS A 431 3.95 -22.35 13.36
C HIS A 431 4.63 -23.73 13.41
N CYS A 432 5.14 -24.12 14.59
CA CYS A 432 5.71 -25.45 14.86
C CYS A 432 6.90 -25.84 13.96
N TYR A 433 7.68 -24.85 13.52
CA TYR A 433 8.92 -25.09 12.77
C TYR A 433 10.13 -25.41 13.66
N LEU A 434 10.05 -25.13 14.96
CA LEU A 434 11.13 -25.39 15.91
C LEU A 434 10.86 -26.70 16.67
N VAL A 435 11.72 -27.71 16.47
CA VAL A 435 11.64 -29.00 17.17
C VAL A 435 13.03 -29.51 17.51
N GLY A 436 13.16 -30.13 18.69
CA GLY A 436 14.40 -30.79 19.12
C GLY A 436 15.56 -29.83 19.41
N PRO A 437 16.82 -30.29 19.31
CA PRO A 437 18.01 -29.51 19.71
C PRO A 437 18.21 -28.20 18.94
N SER A 438 17.61 -28.09 17.75
CA SER A 438 17.66 -26.84 16.97
C SER A 438 16.87 -25.71 17.63
N ALA A 439 15.82 -26.03 18.37
CA ALA A 439 15.00 -25.04 19.06
C ALA A 439 15.79 -24.37 20.20
N ASP A 440 16.61 -25.13 20.93
CA ASP A 440 17.50 -24.63 21.97
C ASP A 440 18.42 -23.51 21.44
N LEU A 441 19.03 -23.71 20.27
CA LEU A 441 19.91 -22.72 19.63
C LEU A 441 19.18 -21.41 19.29
N PHE A 442 17.94 -21.49 18.79
CA PHE A 442 17.17 -20.30 18.44
C PHE A 442 16.61 -19.57 19.67
N VAL A 443 16.24 -20.30 20.73
CA VAL A 443 15.89 -19.70 22.01
C VAL A 443 17.11 -19.03 22.64
N GLU A 444 18.28 -19.68 22.60
CA GLU A 444 19.55 -19.10 23.05
C GLU A 444 19.87 -17.80 22.30
N TYR A 445 19.65 -17.79 20.98
CA TYR A 445 19.84 -16.60 20.16
C TYR A 445 18.98 -15.43 20.68
N LEU A 446 17.69 -15.65 20.94
CA LEU A 446 16.81 -14.61 21.49
C LEU A 446 17.28 -14.14 22.88
N VAL A 447 17.64 -15.07 23.77
CA VAL A 447 18.12 -14.77 25.13
C VAL A 447 19.42 -13.97 25.08
N CYS A 448 20.37 -14.38 24.23
CA CYS A 448 21.64 -13.68 24.03
C CYS A 448 21.41 -12.23 23.58
N HIS A 449 20.46 -12.00 22.67
CA HIS A 449 20.15 -10.65 22.18
C HIS A 449 19.32 -9.82 23.16
N CYS A 450 18.63 -10.43 24.12
CA CYS A 450 18.08 -9.71 25.28
C CYS A 450 19.19 -9.14 26.18
N ALA A 451 20.40 -9.72 26.16
CA ALA A 451 21.52 -9.31 26.99
C ALA A 451 22.37 -8.18 26.40
N LEU A 452 22.04 -7.65 25.21
CA LEU A 452 22.77 -6.57 24.53
C LEU A 452 22.85 -5.29 25.37
N SER A 453 24.04 -4.69 25.47
CA SER A 453 24.28 -3.45 26.22
C SER A 453 24.10 -2.21 25.36
N ASP A 454 23.68 -1.11 25.99
CA ASP A 454 23.61 0.21 25.36
C ASP A 454 25.01 0.71 24.94
N GLN A 455 26.09 0.11 25.48
CA GLN A 455 27.49 0.48 25.21
C GLN A 455 28.22 -0.43 24.20
N ASP A 456 27.61 -1.50 23.69
CA ASP A 456 28.27 -2.41 22.72
C ASP A 456 28.42 -1.81 21.31
N GLY A 457 28.01 -0.55 21.12
CA GLY A 457 28.26 0.26 19.92
C GLY A 457 29.65 0.92 19.94
N ASN A 458 30.73 0.14 19.87
CA ASN A 458 32.07 0.68 19.66
C ASN A 458 32.25 1.14 18.20
N ASP A 459 31.79 2.36 17.90
CA ASP A 459 32.57 3.34 17.12
C ASP A 459 31.93 4.74 17.20
N PRO A 460 32.55 5.73 17.89
CA PRO A 460 32.00 7.08 18.01
C PRO A 460 32.15 7.95 16.74
N VAL A 461 32.60 7.37 15.61
CA VAL A 461 32.98 8.16 14.41
C VAL A 461 31.97 8.06 13.26
N ILE A 462 31.03 7.12 13.27
CA ILE A 462 30.09 6.91 12.13
C ILE A 462 28.62 7.25 12.45
N SER A 463 28.29 7.55 13.71
CA SER A 463 26.90 7.74 14.16
C SER A 463 26.22 9.07 13.76
N LYS A 464 26.80 9.86 12.84
CA LYS A 464 26.20 11.14 12.42
C LYS A 464 25.68 11.22 10.98
N VAL A 465 25.64 10.14 10.19
CA VAL A 465 25.12 10.21 8.81
C VAL A 465 24.17 9.08 8.37
N LYS A 466 23.85 8.07 9.19
CA LYS A 466 22.79 7.09 8.84
C LYS A 466 21.55 7.27 9.70
N ILE A 467 20.71 8.23 9.30
CA ILE A 467 19.29 8.26 9.69
C ILE A 467 18.66 6.93 9.22
N GLY A 468 18.14 6.12 10.15
CA GLY A 468 17.47 4.83 9.85
C GLY A 468 18.19 3.55 10.31
N SER A 469 19.35 3.63 10.97
CA SER A 469 20.05 2.44 11.49
C SER A 469 19.41 1.92 12.78
N ILE A 470 18.89 0.68 12.78
CA ILE A 470 18.45 -0.04 13.98
C ILE A 470 19.52 0.03 15.07
N CYS A 471 19.14 0.46 16.26
CA CYS A 471 20.04 0.49 17.41
C CYS A 471 19.97 -0.81 18.22
N PRO A 472 21.03 -1.17 18.99
CA PRO A 472 21.02 -2.38 19.82
C PRO A 472 19.85 -2.46 20.81
N THR A 473 19.32 -1.30 21.25
CA THR A 473 18.19 -1.24 22.19
C THR A 473 16.87 -1.68 21.55
N GLU A 474 16.62 -1.31 20.29
CA GLU A 474 15.48 -1.78 19.52
C GLU A 474 15.54 -3.29 19.32
N LEU A 475 16.70 -3.82 18.95
CA LEU A 475 16.89 -5.27 18.76
C LEU A 475 16.62 -6.03 20.06
N ARG A 476 17.18 -5.57 21.19
CA ARG A 476 16.89 -6.12 22.51
C ARG A 476 15.39 -6.14 22.80
N ALA A 477 14.68 -5.02 22.59
CA ALA A 477 13.25 -4.94 22.85
C ALA A 477 12.43 -5.90 21.96
N ILE A 478 12.86 -6.13 20.71
CA ILE A 478 12.24 -7.11 19.80
C ILE A 478 12.45 -8.53 20.32
N CYS A 479 13.67 -8.87 20.77
CA CYS A 479 13.97 -10.19 21.33
C CYS A 479 13.23 -10.44 22.64
N GLU A 480 13.15 -9.47 23.54
CA GLU A 480 12.41 -9.56 24.81
C GLU A 480 10.92 -9.79 24.57
N LYS A 481 10.31 -8.98 23.69
CA LYS A 481 8.90 -9.14 23.29
C LYS A 481 8.68 -10.48 22.60
N GLY A 482 9.60 -10.89 21.73
CA GLY A 482 9.57 -12.18 21.04
C GLY A 482 9.58 -13.34 22.03
N LEU A 483 10.55 -13.37 22.95
CA LEU A 483 10.68 -14.42 23.97
C LEU A 483 9.45 -14.51 24.88
N LEU A 484 8.91 -13.36 25.29
CA LEU A 484 7.68 -13.32 26.08
C LEU A 484 6.47 -13.84 25.28
N LEU A 485 6.34 -13.47 24.00
CA LEU A 485 5.29 -13.97 23.14
C LEU A 485 5.36 -15.51 23.03
N LEU A 486 6.56 -16.06 22.78
CA LEU A 486 6.76 -17.51 22.73
C LEU A 486 6.29 -18.20 24.02
N THR A 487 6.57 -17.57 25.14
CA THR A 487 6.25 -18.08 26.48
C THR A 487 4.76 -18.11 26.75
N ILE A 488 4.01 -17.06 26.37
CA ILE A 488 2.61 -16.90 26.78
C ILE A 488 1.60 -17.38 25.72
N THR A 489 1.98 -17.42 24.43
CA THR A 489 1.02 -17.73 23.34
C THR A 489 1.22 -19.08 22.68
N ILE A 490 2.34 -19.78 22.92
CA ILE A 490 2.66 -21.04 22.21
C ILE A 490 2.86 -22.18 23.21
N PRO A 491 1.80 -22.91 23.57
CA PRO A 491 1.88 -24.03 24.52
C PRO A 491 2.89 -25.10 24.12
N GLU A 492 3.04 -25.35 22.82
CA GLU A 492 3.98 -26.33 22.29
C GLU A 492 5.44 -25.99 22.62
N MET A 493 5.76 -24.73 22.92
CA MET A 493 7.13 -24.34 23.29
C MET A 493 7.45 -24.56 24.78
N GLU A 494 6.46 -24.87 25.63
CA GLU A 494 6.66 -25.01 27.09
C GLU A 494 7.73 -26.04 27.43
N HIS A 495 7.71 -27.20 26.77
CA HIS A 495 8.66 -28.30 27.01
C HIS A 495 10.10 -27.98 26.61
N ILE A 496 10.29 -27.00 25.72
CA ILE A 496 11.60 -26.54 25.28
C ILE A 496 12.06 -25.40 26.19
N LEU A 497 11.21 -24.39 26.37
CA LEU A 497 11.52 -23.18 27.13
C LEU A 497 11.79 -23.47 28.60
N TRP A 498 10.98 -24.31 29.25
CA TRP A 498 11.10 -24.55 30.68
C TRP A 498 12.51 -25.05 31.12
N PRO A 499 13.00 -26.20 30.64
CA PRO A 499 14.32 -26.67 31.05
C PRO A 499 15.46 -25.80 30.49
N PHE A 500 15.26 -25.15 29.34
CA PHE A 500 16.30 -24.36 28.70
C PHE A 500 16.54 -23.01 29.39
N LEU A 501 15.48 -22.28 29.71
CA LEU A 501 15.57 -20.97 30.36
C LEU A 501 16.23 -21.03 31.74
N LEU A 502 16.05 -22.12 32.49
CA LEU A 502 16.73 -22.33 33.77
C LEU A 502 18.25 -22.35 33.60
N LYS A 503 18.76 -22.98 32.52
CA LYS A 503 20.20 -23.01 32.23
C LYS A 503 20.75 -21.63 31.89
N MET A 504 19.93 -20.76 31.30
CA MET A 504 20.36 -19.42 30.87
C MET A 504 20.59 -18.46 32.04
N ILE A 505 20.14 -18.77 33.26
CA ILE A 505 20.36 -17.93 34.46
C ILE A 505 21.85 -17.95 34.89
N ILE A 506 22.52 -19.09 34.74
CA ILE A 506 23.86 -19.32 35.29
C ILE A 506 24.97 -18.56 34.53
N PRO A 507 25.07 -18.63 33.19
CA PRO A 507 26.18 -18.01 32.46
C PRO A 507 26.26 -16.49 32.66
N ARG A 508 27.49 -15.98 32.77
CA ARG A 508 27.74 -14.54 32.93
C ARG A 508 27.37 -13.74 31.69
N THR A 509 27.48 -14.33 30.51
CA THR A 509 27.14 -13.72 29.21
C THR A 509 25.67 -13.31 29.14
N TYR A 510 24.77 -14.04 29.81
CA TYR A 510 23.33 -13.79 29.78
C TYR A 510 22.83 -12.90 30.92
N THR A 511 23.73 -12.32 31.73
CA THR A 511 23.38 -11.47 32.88
C THR A 511 22.36 -10.38 32.52
N GLY A 512 22.50 -9.75 31.35
CA GLY A 512 21.58 -8.71 30.88
C GLY A 512 20.16 -9.18 30.60
N ALA A 513 19.98 -10.46 30.27
CA ALA A 513 18.70 -11.04 29.91
C ALA A 513 17.98 -11.67 31.12
N VAL A 514 18.64 -11.83 32.27
CA VAL A 514 18.11 -12.68 33.37
C VAL A 514 16.75 -12.20 33.88
N ALA A 515 16.48 -10.89 33.93
CA ALA A 515 15.16 -10.40 34.33
C ALA A 515 14.05 -10.88 33.37
N MET A 516 14.29 -10.80 32.05
CA MET A 516 13.36 -11.30 31.04
C MET A 516 13.22 -12.82 31.12
N VAL A 517 14.32 -13.54 31.34
CA VAL A 517 14.32 -14.99 31.54
C VAL A 517 13.47 -15.38 32.77
N CYS A 518 13.66 -14.70 33.91
CA CYS A 518 12.87 -14.94 35.12
C CYS A 518 11.40 -14.66 34.88
N ARG A 519 11.06 -13.54 34.26
CA ARG A 519 9.68 -13.21 33.89
C ARG A 519 9.06 -14.29 32.99
N CYS A 520 9.79 -14.82 32.01
CA CYS A 520 9.28 -15.92 31.19
C CYS A 520 9.05 -17.19 32.02
N ILE A 521 9.99 -17.57 32.89
CA ILE A 521 9.84 -18.73 33.79
C ILE A 521 8.59 -18.58 34.68
N SER A 522 8.35 -17.39 35.21
CA SER A 522 7.18 -17.08 36.02
C SER A 522 5.87 -17.21 35.24
N GLU A 523 5.83 -16.71 34.00
CA GLU A 523 4.65 -16.89 33.14
C GLU A 523 4.42 -18.36 32.78
N LEU A 524 5.47 -19.12 32.43
CA LEU A 524 5.36 -20.58 32.22
C LEU A 524 4.78 -21.27 33.46
N PHE A 525 5.18 -20.85 34.66
CA PHE A 525 4.66 -21.41 35.90
C PHE A 525 3.17 -21.06 36.14
N LYS A 526 2.75 -19.83 35.82
CA LYS A 526 1.34 -19.40 35.95
C LYS A 526 0.41 -20.15 34.99
N HIS A 527 0.88 -20.47 33.79
CA HIS A 527 0.09 -21.14 32.75
C HIS A 527 0.04 -22.67 32.89
N ARG A 528 0.69 -23.26 33.89
CA ARG A 528 0.70 -24.72 34.10
C ARG A 528 -0.67 -25.29 34.45
N SER A 529 -1.18 -26.15 33.57
CA SER A 529 -2.22 -27.14 33.91
C SER A 529 -1.62 -28.32 34.69
N SER A 530 -2.48 -29.08 35.37
CA SER A 530 -2.28 -30.10 36.42
C SER A 530 -1.30 -31.27 36.18
N ASN A 531 -0.44 -31.24 35.15
CA ASN A 531 0.59 -32.26 34.84
C ASN A 531 1.98 -31.98 35.50
N SER A 532 2.01 -31.21 36.59
CA SER A 532 3.21 -30.63 37.21
C SER A 532 4.33 -31.61 37.61
N ASN A 533 4.00 -32.88 37.88
CA ASN A 533 4.96 -33.83 38.45
C ASN A 533 5.92 -34.41 37.41
N ASN A 534 5.48 -34.57 36.15
CA ASN A 534 6.28 -35.24 35.12
C ASN A 534 7.45 -34.36 34.63
N MET A 535 7.22 -33.07 34.38
CA MET A 535 8.26 -32.16 33.90
C MET A 535 9.30 -31.79 34.97
N LEU A 536 8.88 -31.69 36.24
CA LEU A 536 9.81 -31.46 37.35
C LEU A 536 10.73 -32.69 37.56
N SER A 537 10.20 -33.90 37.39
CA SER A 537 11.01 -35.13 37.40
C SER A 537 11.95 -35.20 36.19
N GLU A 538 11.52 -34.72 35.02
CA GLU A 538 12.32 -34.68 33.79
C GLU A 538 13.48 -33.68 33.91
N CYS A 539 13.27 -32.54 34.59
CA CYS A 539 14.35 -31.61 34.92
C CYS A 539 15.37 -32.21 35.89
N LYS A 540 14.92 -32.93 36.92
CA LYS A 540 15.82 -33.58 37.90
C LYS A 540 16.63 -34.73 37.31
N ALA A 541 16.14 -35.36 36.24
CA ALA A 541 16.84 -36.43 35.54
C ALA A 541 17.94 -35.95 34.60
N ARG A 542 17.99 -34.64 34.30
CA ARG A 542 18.90 -34.03 33.34
C ARG A 542 20.11 -33.40 34.05
N PRO A 543 21.34 -33.91 33.84
CA PRO A 543 22.54 -33.45 34.56
C PRO A 543 23.01 -32.05 34.13
N ASP A 544 22.48 -31.53 33.03
CA ASP A 544 22.77 -30.24 32.43
C ASP A 544 21.89 -29.10 32.96
N ILE A 545 20.95 -29.39 33.86
CA ILE A 545 20.08 -28.39 34.49
C ILE A 545 20.66 -28.01 35.86
N PRO A 546 20.80 -26.70 36.15
CA PRO A 546 21.39 -26.26 37.41
C PRO A 546 20.55 -26.68 38.60
N ASN A 547 21.22 -27.01 39.71
CA ASN A 547 20.53 -27.35 40.95
C ASN A 547 19.93 -26.09 41.61
N ALA A 548 19.07 -26.29 42.61
CA ALA A 548 18.37 -25.20 43.27
C ALA A 548 19.34 -24.25 43.99
N GLU A 549 20.44 -24.79 44.53
CA GLU A 549 21.48 -24.04 45.25
C GLU A 549 22.26 -23.11 44.30
N GLU A 550 22.60 -23.59 43.10
CA GLU A 550 23.28 -22.83 42.04
C GLU A 550 22.40 -21.69 41.53
N LEU A 551 21.13 -21.98 41.25
CA LEU A 551 20.16 -20.98 40.84
C LEU A 551 19.97 -19.92 41.93
N PHE A 552 19.79 -20.34 43.18
CA PHE A 552 19.63 -19.45 44.31
C PHE A 552 20.86 -18.55 44.51
N ALA A 553 22.06 -19.13 44.54
CA ALA A 553 23.31 -18.37 44.67
C ALA A 553 23.47 -17.36 43.54
N ARG A 554 23.17 -17.75 42.30
CA ARG A 554 23.25 -16.86 41.14
C ARG A 554 22.25 -15.71 41.23
N LEU A 555 20.99 -15.98 41.57
CA LEU A 555 19.96 -14.95 41.71
C LEU A 555 20.30 -13.97 42.84
N VAL A 556 20.77 -14.45 44.00
CA VAL A 556 21.21 -13.57 45.10
C VAL A 556 22.34 -12.63 44.65
N VAL A 557 23.30 -13.14 43.89
CA VAL A 557 24.35 -12.29 43.31
C VAL A 557 23.75 -11.26 42.36
N LEU A 558 22.76 -11.58 41.55
CA LEU A 558 22.14 -10.62 40.62
C LEU A 558 21.31 -9.53 41.32
N LEU A 559 20.82 -9.81 42.53
CA LEU A 559 20.08 -8.85 43.35
C LEU A 559 20.96 -7.78 44.02
N HIS A 560 22.30 -7.87 43.90
CA HIS A 560 23.22 -6.93 44.57
C HIS A 560 23.16 -5.48 44.03
N ASP A 561 22.72 -5.29 42.78
CA ASP A 561 22.60 -3.97 42.14
C ASP A 561 21.18 -3.78 41.56
N PRO A 562 20.24 -3.31 42.39
CA PRO A 562 18.84 -3.23 42.00
C PRO A 562 18.48 -2.09 41.05
N LEU A 563 19.42 -1.17 40.79
CA LEU A 563 19.21 -0.01 39.91
C LEU A 563 19.84 -0.18 38.52
N ALA A 564 20.66 -1.21 38.31
CA ALA A 564 21.22 -1.51 37.00
C ALA A 564 20.13 -1.89 35.96
N ARG A 565 20.28 -1.36 34.72
CA ARG A 565 19.46 -1.69 33.52
C ARG A 565 17.95 -1.73 33.79
N GLU A 566 17.29 -0.59 33.93
CA GLU A 566 15.82 -0.52 34.09
C GLU A 566 15.27 -1.33 35.30
N GLN A 567 16.04 -1.46 36.38
CA GLN A 567 15.65 -2.18 37.60
C GLN A 567 15.54 -3.70 37.44
N LEU A 568 16.47 -4.34 36.71
CA LEU A 568 16.53 -5.80 36.50
C LEU A 568 16.24 -6.62 37.78
N ALA A 569 16.82 -6.24 38.91
CA ALA A 569 16.66 -6.98 40.17
C ALA A 569 15.22 -6.92 40.71
N THR A 570 14.51 -5.81 40.51
CA THR A 570 13.12 -5.66 40.96
C THR A 570 12.22 -6.56 40.13
N GLN A 571 12.48 -6.69 38.83
CA GLN A 571 11.74 -7.58 37.93
C GLN A 571 11.97 -9.06 38.25
N ILE A 572 13.18 -9.44 38.70
CA ILE A 572 13.49 -10.79 39.21
C ILE A 572 12.65 -11.13 40.46
N LEU A 573 12.33 -10.14 41.31
CA LEU A 573 11.56 -10.35 42.55
C LEU A 573 10.04 -10.33 42.32
N THR A 574 9.56 -9.66 41.27
CA THR A 574 8.12 -9.53 40.96
C THR A 574 7.59 -10.56 39.96
N GLY A 575 8.48 -11.20 39.19
CA GLY A 575 8.17 -12.43 38.46
C GLY A 575 8.13 -13.58 39.44
#